data_AF-A0A7V2Y0L4-F1
#
_entry.id   AF-A0A7V2Y0L4-F1
#
_cell.length_a   1.000
_cell.length_b   1.000
_cell.length_c   1.000
_cell.angle_alpha   90.00
_cell.angle_beta   90.00
_cell.angle_gamma   90.00
#
_symmetry.space_group_name_H-M   'P 1'
#
loop_
_entity.id
_entity.type
_entity.pdbx_description
1 polymer ?
#
loop_
_entity_poly.entity_id
_entity_poly.type
_entity_poly.pdbx_seq_one_letter_code
_entity_poly.pdbx_strand_id
1 'polypeptide(L)'
;MITTLLFGLLGATQSFEERFMNPPAESRILPIIHTLPDEPEKQDELFDRLLKKGCGGITTNVSFGGGYVESEDRWKAFLRAVPEARRRRLPPYWKKPARTVSCFSNMPIQNRRISVESDSP
;
A
#
# COMPACT_ATOMS: atom_id res chain seq x y z
N MET A 1 -22.08 -15.24 13.08
CA MET A 1 -21.18 -14.15 13.53
C MET A 1 -19.93 -14.74 14.21
N ILE A 2 -18.95 -15.30 13.48
CA ILE A 2 -17.63 -15.67 14.06
C ILE A 2 -16.56 -15.66 12.94
N THR A 3 -16.34 -14.54 12.27
CA THR A 3 -15.33 -14.48 11.17
C THR A 3 -14.39 -13.28 11.28
N THR A 4 -14.34 -12.62 12.44
CA THR A 4 -13.58 -11.37 12.66
C THR A 4 -12.40 -11.54 13.64
N LEU A 5 -11.93 -12.77 13.87
CA LEU A 5 -10.90 -13.08 14.88
C LEU A 5 -9.62 -13.74 14.33
N LEU A 6 -9.45 -13.86 13.01
CA LEU A 6 -8.34 -14.66 12.45
C LEU A 6 -7.07 -13.88 12.08
N PHE A 7 -7.11 -12.54 11.99
CA PHE A 7 -5.93 -11.76 11.55
C PHE A 7 -4.97 -11.34 12.67
N GLY A 8 -5.42 -11.33 13.93
CA GLY A 8 -4.57 -10.93 15.07
C GLY A 8 -3.79 -12.08 15.73
N LEU A 9 -4.22 -13.33 15.58
CA LEU A 9 -3.63 -14.46 16.29
C LEU A 9 -2.36 -15.03 15.65
N LEU A 10 -2.18 -14.98 14.32
CA LEU A 10 -1.04 -15.67 13.68
C LEU A 10 0.33 -15.00 13.87
N GLY A 11 0.39 -13.69 14.16
CA GLY A 11 1.66 -13.00 14.43
C GLY A 11 2.17 -13.20 15.87
N ALA A 12 1.25 -13.52 16.79
CA ALA A 12 1.52 -13.66 18.21
C ALA A 12 1.86 -15.10 18.64
N THR A 13 1.79 -16.08 17.73
CA THR A 13 2.05 -17.50 18.02
C THR A 13 3.49 -17.95 17.75
N GLN A 14 4.29 -17.13 17.07
CA GLN A 14 5.68 -17.45 16.77
C GLN A 14 6.60 -16.99 17.89
N SER A 15 7.61 -17.79 18.21
CA SER A 15 8.64 -17.42 19.17
C SER A 15 9.37 -16.15 18.72
N PHE A 16 10.01 -15.45 19.66
CA PHE A 16 10.85 -14.30 19.31
C PHE A 16 11.93 -14.68 18.30
N GLU A 17 12.56 -15.84 18.47
CA GLU A 17 13.59 -16.36 17.57
C GLU A 17 13.06 -16.59 16.15
N GLU A 18 11.88 -17.19 16.02
CA GLU A 18 11.22 -17.39 14.72
C GLU A 18 10.89 -16.06 14.02
N ARG A 19 10.38 -15.08 14.78
CA ARG A 19 10.10 -13.73 14.27
C ARG A 19 11.37 -12.96 13.93
N PHE A 20 12.45 -13.18 14.66
CA PHE A 20 13.73 -12.53 14.38
C PHE A 20 14.36 -13.10 13.09
N MET A 21 14.30 -14.41 12.89
CA MET A 21 14.81 -15.08 11.68
C MET A 21 13.94 -14.81 10.44
N ASN A 22 12.64 -14.64 10.62
CA ASN A 22 11.70 -14.30 9.55
C ASN A 22 10.75 -13.17 9.98
N PRO A 23 11.19 -11.90 9.94
CA PRO A 23 10.39 -10.78 10.43
C PRO A 23 9.05 -10.70 9.68
N PRO A 24 7.93 -10.44 10.38
CA PRO A 24 6.66 -10.18 9.73
C PRO A 24 6.74 -8.89 8.91
N ALA A 25 5.85 -8.74 7.91
CA ALA A 25 5.88 -7.61 6.98
C ALA A 25 5.88 -6.23 7.69
N GLU A 26 5.15 -6.10 8.78
CA GLU A 26 5.09 -4.88 9.62
C GLU A 26 6.42 -4.50 10.27
N SER A 27 7.36 -5.44 10.41
CA SER A 27 8.70 -5.23 10.97
C SER A 27 9.78 -5.12 9.89
N ARG A 28 9.42 -5.25 8.62
CA ARG A 28 10.35 -5.12 7.48
C ARG A 28 10.44 -3.66 7.03
N ILE A 29 11.50 -3.35 6.28
CA ILE A 29 11.75 -2.00 5.75
C ILE A 29 10.56 -1.52 4.90
N LEU A 30 10.18 -0.26 5.11
CA LEU A 30 9.18 0.48 4.36
C LEU A 30 9.87 1.61 3.56
N PRO A 31 10.26 1.35 2.29
CA PRO A 31 10.89 2.37 1.45
C PRO A 31 9.89 3.46 1.06
N ILE A 32 10.39 4.70 0.99
CA ILE A 32 9.67 5.84 0.42
C ILE A 32 10.02 5.94 -1.07
N ILE A 33 9.00 5.82 -1.92
CA ILE A 33 9.11 5.92 -3.38
C ILE A 33 8.53 7.27 -3.79
N HIS A 34 9.42 8.25 -4.00
CA HIS A 34 9.05 9.61 -4.40
C HIS A 34 8.50 9.70 -5.82
N THR A 35 8.97 8.84 -6.72
CA THR A 35 8.54 8.83 -8.13
C THR A 35 8.11 7.41 -8.49
N LEU A 36 6.81 7.15 -8.36
CA LEU A 36 6.22 5.94 -8.90
C LEU A 36 6.20 6.04 -10.44
N PRO A 37 6.65 5.01 -11.18
CA PRO A 37 6.50 4.99 -12.64
C PRO A 37 5.03 5.04 -13.04
N ASP A 38 4.74 5.66 -14.19
CA ASP A 38 3.37 5.72 -14.71
C ASP A 38 3.05 4.45 -15.52
N GLU A 39 4.06 3.84 -16.15
CA GLU A 39 3.90 2.60 -16.93
C GLU A 39 3.65 1.38 -16.02
N PRO A 40 2.60 0.58 -16.29
CA PRO A 40 2.28 -0.61 -15.50
C PRO A 40 3.44 -1.58 -15.34
N GLU A 41 4.19 -1.84 -16.41
CA GLU A 41 5.31 -2.79 -16.43
C GLU A 41 6.45 -2.31 -15.51
N LYS A 42 6.69 -0.99 -15.47
CA LYS A 42 7.73 -0.39 -14.63
C LYS A 42 7.33 -0.36 -13.16
N GLN A 43 6.04 -0.20 -12.86
CA GLN A 43 5.52 -0.38 -11.50
C GLN A 43 5.71 -1.82 -11.04
N ASP A 44 5.38 -2.79 -11.89
CA ASP A 44 5.49 -4.22 -11.58
C ASP A 44 6.95 -4.63 -11.34
N GLU A 45 7.88 -4.21 -12.22
CA GLU A 45 9.33 -4.41 -12.05
C GLU A 45 9.85 -3.80 -10.74
N LEU A 46 9.35 -2.62 -10.35
CA LEU A 46 9.70 -1.97 -9.09
C LEU A 46 9.23 -2.81 -7.91
N PHE A 47 7.98 -3.28 -7.92
CA PHE A 47 7.42 -4.09 -6.84
C PHE A 47 8.17 -5.41 -6.67
N ASP A 48 8.50 -6.09 -7.78
CA ASP A 48 9.27 -7.34 -7.73
C ASP A 48 10.66 -7.14 -7.15
N ARG A 49 11.31 -6.01 -7.49
CA ARG A 49 12.61 -5.64 -6.92
C ARG A 49 12.52 -5.39 -5.42
N LEU A 50 11.47 -4.71 -4.96
CA LEU A 50 11.26 -4.42 -3.54
C LEU A 50 10.94 -5.68 -2.74
N LEU A 51 10.14 -6.59 -3.31
CA LEU A 51 9.89 -7.91 -2.73
C LEU A 51 11.16 -8.74 -2.62
N LYS A 52 11.99 -8.77 -3.67
CA LYS A 52 13.27 -9.47 -3.67
C LYS A 52 14.24 -8.94 -2.61
N LYS A 53 14.13 -7.65 -2.25
CA LYS A 53 14.89 -7.02 -1.15
C LYS A 53 14.30 -7.32 0.24
N GLY A 54 13.14 -7.97 0.32
CA GLY A 54 12.47 -8.25 1.59
C GLY A 54 11.75 -7.05 2.19
N CYS A 55 11.31 -6.08 1.39
CA CYS A 55 10.49 -4.97 1.89
C CYS A 55 9.11 -5.47 2.37
N GLY A 56 8.58 -4.82 3.40
CA GLY A 56 7.28 -5.18 4.01
C GLY A 56 6.07 -4.45 3.42
N GLY A 57 6.33 -3.41 2.64
CA GLY A 57 5.35 -2.51 2.08
C GLY A 57 6.05 -1.37 1.34
N ILE A 58 5.31 -0.33 0.97
CA ILE A 58 5.86 0.90 0.37
C ILE A 58 5.15 2.13 0.91
N THR A 59 5.84 3.26 0.93
CA THR A 59 5.22 4.58 1.06
C THR A 59 5.41 5.31 -0.26
N THR A 60 4.35 5.77 -0.90
CA THR A 60 4.48 6.42 -2.21
C THR A 60 3.39 7.48 -2.42
N ASN A 61 3.61 8.33 -3.42
CA ASN A 61 2.74 9.41 -3.85
C ASN A 61 2.48 9.30 -5.36
N VAL A 62 1.54 10.10 -5.86
CA VAL A 62 1.38 10.31 -7.32
C VAL A 62 2.70 10.84 -7.88
N SER A 63 3.12 10.42 -9.07
CA SER A 63 4.42 10.80 -9.62
C SER A 63 4.56 12.33 -9.79
N PHE A 64 5.63 12.95 -9.27
CA PHE A 64 5.83 14.42 -9.18
C PHE A 64 6.01 15.19 -10.50
N GLY A 65 6.02 14.51 -11.66
CA GLY A 65 6.13 15.16 -12.98
C GLY A 65 4.77 15.53 -13.60
N GLY A 66 4.81 16.28 -14.71
CA GLY A 66 3.72 16.38 -15.69
C GLY A 66 2.31 16.61 -15.12
N GLY A 67 2.15 17.59 -14.23
CA GLY A 67 0.86 17.94 -13.64
C GLY A 67 0.52 17.22 -12.33
N TYR A 68 1.37 16.33 -11.81
CA TYR A 68 1.22 15.71 -10.49
C TYR A 68 -0.22 15.22 -10.21
N VAL A 69 -0.89 15.72 -9.16
CA VAL A 69 -2.28 15.38 -8.79
C VAL A 69 -3.36 15.98 -9.71
N GLU A 70 -2.98 16.91 -10.58
CA GLU A 70 -3.86 17.51 -11.59
C GLU A 70 -3.90 16.65 -12.85
N SER A 71 -2.89 15.80 -13.07
CA SER A 71 -2.86 14.87 -14.19
C SER A 71 -3.76 13.65 -13.91
N GLU A 72 -4.84 13.52 -14.68
CA GLU A 72 -5.72 12.35 -14.61
C GLU A 72 -5.01 11.06 -14.95
N ASP A 73 -4.08 11.08 -15.90
CA ASP A 73 -3.36 9.87 -16.33
C ASP A 73 -2.43 9.36 -15.22
N ARG A 74 -1.74 10.27 -14.52
CA ARG A 74 -0.91 9.92 -13.36
C ARG A 74 -1.75 9.47 -12.18
N TRP A 75 -2.93 10.07 -11.99
CA TRP A 75 -3.87 9.63 -10.98
C TRP A 75 -4.37 8.20 -11.27
N LYS A 76 -4.74 7.89 -12.52
CA LYS A 76 -5.12 6.54 -12.95
C LYS A 76 -3.99 5.54 -12.76
N ALA A 77 -2.76 5.91 -13.12
CA ALA A 77 -1.58 5.06 -12.92
C ALA A 77 -1.34 4.76 -11.43
N PHE A 78 -1.47 5.75 -10.55
CA PHE A 78 -1.39 5.58 -9.10
C PHE A 78 -2.53 4.68 -8.57
N LEU A 79 -3.77 4.89 -9.00
CA LEU A 79 -4.91 4.06 -8.61
C LEU A 79 -4.79 2.61 -9.06
N ARG A 80 -4.13 2.33 -10.20
CA ARG A 80 -3.79 0.96 -10.63
C ARG A 80 -2.75 0.33 -9.70
N ALA A 81 -1.73 1.10 -9.33
CA ALA A 81 -0.60 0.61 -8.56
C ALA A 81 -0.96 0.17 -7.13
N VAL A 82 -1.90 0.84 -6.48
CA VAL A 82 -2.31 0.53 -5.10
C VAL A 82 -2.87 -0.89 -4.91
N PRO A 83 -3.90 -1.35 -5.65
CA PRO A 83 -4.39 -2.71 -5.55
C PRO A 83 -3.35 -3.74 -6.02
N GLU A 84 -2.53 -3.37 -6.99
CA GLU A 84 -1.47 -4.24 -7.51
C GLU A 84 -0.38 -4.52 -6.47
N ALA A 85 0.11 -3.49 -5.79
CA ALA A 85 1.06 -3.61 -4.70
C ALA A 85 0.49 -4.46 -3.53
N ARG A 86 -0.81 -4.30 -3.21
CA ARG A 86 -1.50 -5.15 -2.22
C ARG A 86 -1.55 -6.61 -2.62
N ARG A 87 -1.91 -6.91 -3.88
CA ARG A 87 -1.96 -8.27 -4.42
C ARG A 87 -0.60 -8.97 -4.31
N ARG A 88 0.49 -8.20 -4.47
CA ARG A 88 1.88 -8.65 -4.33
C ARG A 88 2.39 -8.76 -2.90
N ARG A 89 1.53 -8.56 -1.88
CA ARG A 89 1.93 -8.51 -0.45
C ARG A 89 2.94 -7.41 -0.13
N LEU A 90 2.90 -6.33 -0.90
CA LEU A 90 3.67 -5.12 -0.68
C LEU A 90 2.68 -3.96 -0.45
N PRO A 91 1.84 -4.01 0.59
CA PRO A 91 0.79 -3.03 0.78
C PRO A 91 1.41 -1.64 0.89
N PRO A 92 0.82 -0.64 0.23
CA PRO A 92 1.18 0.72 0.50
C PRO A 92 0.76 1.04 1.96
N TYR A 93 1.72 1.55 2.74
CA TYR A 93 1.62 1.65 4.20
C TYR A 93 1.13 3.03 4.62
N TRP A 94 0.05 3.04 5.39
CA TRP A 94 -0.48 4.20 6.09
C TRP A 94 -0.52 3.82 7.57
N LYS A 95 0.06 4.65 8.44
CA LYS A 95 -0.01 4.45 9.89
C LYS A 95 -1.46 4.51 10.36
N LYS A 96 -2.18 3.38 10.30
CA LYS A 96 -3.25 2.88 11.19
C LYS A 96 -3.82 1.58 10.62
N PRO A 97 -4.14 0.58 11.45
CA PRO A 97 -4.77 -0.65 10.99
C PRO A 97 -6.26 -0.37 10.72
N ALA A 98 -6.60 0.10 9.52
CA ALA A 98 -8.01 0.16 9.11
C ALA A 98 -8.15 0.13 7.59
N ARG A 99 -8.77 -0.97 7.15
CA ARG A 99 -9.87 -1.03 6.18
C ARG A 99 -9.63 -0.51 4.76
N THR A 100 -9.94 -1.43 3.85
CA THR A 100 -10.31 -1.31 2.43
C THR A 100 -10.38 0.09 1.83
N VAL A 101 -9.69 0.27 0.70
CA VAL A 101 -9.84 1.46 -0.16
C VAL A 101 -11.22 1.36 -0.83
N SER A 102 -12.13 2.25 -0.47
CA SER A 102 -13.36 2.54 -1.20
C SER A 102 -13.02 3.44 -2.40
N CYS A 103 -13.52 3.07 -3.58
CA CYS A 103 -13.23 3.71 -4.86
C CYS A 103 -13.85 5.11 -4.95
N PHE A 104 -13.03 6.14 -5.20
CA PHE A 104 -13.46 7.46 -5.64
C PHE A 104 -13.48 7.54 -7.16
N SER A 105 -14.58 7.13 -7.78
CA SER A 105 -14.73 7.23 -9.24
C SER A 105 -15.18 8.62 -9.72
N ASN A 106 -15.53 9.56 -8.82
CA ASN A 106 -16.33 10.75 -9.20
C ASN A 106 -16.09 12.05 -8.39
N MET A 107 -14.89 12.32 -7.85
CA MET A 107 -14.61 13.60 -7.15
C MET A 107 -13.74 14.59 -7.96
N PRO A 108 -14.03 15.92 -7.88
CA PRO A 108 -13.21 16.95 -8.53
C PRO A 108 -11.81 17.05 -7.91
N ILE A 109 -10.83 17.40 -8.74
CA ILE A 109 -9.37 17.46 -8.47
C ILE A 109 -9.01 18.05 -7.10
N GLN A 110 -9.73 19.10 -6.67
CA GLN A 110 -9.45 19.85 -5.43
C GLN A 110 -9.76 19.08 -4.14
N ASN A 111 -10.51 17.96 -4.21
CA ASN A 111 -10.88 17.14 -3.06
C ASN A 111 -10.25 15.74 -3.07
N ARG A 112 -9.21 15.48 -3.88
CA ARG A 112 -8.46 14.21 -3.88
C ARG A 112 -7.59 14.03 -2.62
N ARG A 113 -8.22 14.10 -1.44
CA ARG A 113 -7.68 13.55 -0.20
C ARG A 113 -8.19 12.11 -0.14
N ILE A 114 -7.29 11.16 0.09
CA ILE A 114 -7.71 9.80 0.45
C ILE A 114 -8.37 9.91 1.83
N SER A 115 -9.69 10.04 1.85
CA SER A 115 -10.47 10.03 3.08
C SER A 115 -10.59 8.60 3.56
N VAL A 116 -10.10 8.33 4.78
CA VAL A 116 -10.34 7.09 5.48
C VAL A 116 -11.68 7.26 6.19
N GLU A 117 -12.71 6.55 5.72
CA GLU A 117 -14.02 6.58 6.36
C GLU A 117 -13.89 5.90 7.74
N SER A 118 -14.06 6.70 8.79
CA SER A 118 -14.02 6.24 10.18
C SER A 118 -15.44 5.90 10.61
N ASP A 119 -15.83 4.64 10.45
CA ASP A 119 -16.93 4.10 11.25
C ASP A 119 -16.40 3.88 12.68
N SER A 120 -16.57 4.90 13.52
CA SER A 120 -16.55 4.73 14.96
C SER A 120 -17.83 4.00 15.41
N PRO A 121 -17.77 3.15 16.45
CA PRO A 121 -18.96 2.83 17.23
C PRO A 121 -19.53 4.08 17.92
#